data_AF-C0NPN1-F1
#
_entry.id   AF-C0NPN1-F1
#
_cell.length_a   1.000
_cell.length_b   1.000
_cell.length_c   1.000
_cell.angle_alpha   90.00
_cell.angle_beta   90.00
_cell.angle_gamma   90.00
#
_symmetry.space_group_name_H-M   'P 1'
#
loop_
_entity.id
_entity.type
_entity.pdbx_description
1 polymer ?
#
loop_
_entity_poly.entity_id
_entity_poly.type
_entity_poly.pdbx_seq_one_letter_code
_entity_poly.pdbx_strand_id
1 'polypeptide(L)'
;MPSEVDMEPVRIQDDLFEANIHAEVENIRAKINDKAVCDRASKLNGGVKCMIEHPPAWGRGSLMGCANYHARICFTDKGSVWLLRVPRMNGNVPQSLVNYIIRSEYATLKFLETTKVPAPRVFDYGIIGDGNNELGVSYLLIEEMPGRTWNSQGPNGKRFADDKDKERIWSSLADILIELERHPFPRAGSLLPGPSPSDPIISAIASERFLVLSPSGPFNTSNDYYTSFVEQNMALITDGQLFTSFPVNAYLVFAYLKSQLQALAAKPAENSVEATEQFYLKHVDDKGDHLMVDDELNIIGIIDWQMARVVPAGEAFGPSLVTAEMGGIYNGRSSLTVHDLALAYFLKTKGAVALAETMSGNERIDLEQGHDKIP
;
A
#
# COMPACT_ATOMS: atom_id res chain seq x y z
N MET A 1 37.39 0.84 24.98
CA MET A 1 36.00 0.36 25.16
C MET A 1 35.11 1.58 25.10
N PRO A 2 34.15 1.66 24.17
CA PRO A 2 33.13 2.71 24.25
C PRO A 2 32.39 2.52 25.56
N SER A 3 32.32 3.57 26.37
CA SER A 3 31.69 3.59 27.69
C SER A 3 30.19 3.31 27.58
N GLU A 4 29.67 2.45 28.46
CA GLU A 4 28.24 2.05 28.57
C GLU A 4 27.25 3.20 28.86
N VAL A 5 27.69 4.46 28.84
CA VAL A 5 26.94 5.60 29.40
C VAL A 5 25.86 6.16 28.45
N ASP A 6 25.87 5.83 27.15
CA ASP A 6 24.88 6.38 26.20
C ASP A 6 23.84 5.36 25.67
N MET A 7 23.83 4.12 26.17
CA MET A 7 22.81 3.13 25.78
C MET A 7 21.53 3.20 26.61
N GLU A 8 21.56 3.81 27.81
CA GLU A 8 20.39 3.87 28.68
C GLU A 8 19.19 4.65 28.09
N PRO A 9 19.35 5.85 27.48
CA PRO A 9 18.19 6.59 26.96
C PRO A 9 17.49 5.86 25.82
N VAL A 10 18.27 5.28 24.90
CA VAL A 10 17.76 4.50 23.77
C VAL A 10 17.07 3.24 24.29
N ARG A 11 17.69 2.53 25.24
CA ARG A 11 17.10 1.32 25.82
C ARG A 11 15.83 1.58 26.60
N ILE A 12 15.76 2.66 27.39
CA ILE A 12 14.53 3.07 28.10
C ILE A 12 13.43 3.41 27.09
N GLN A 13 13.78 4.07 25.98
CA GLN A 13 12.83 4.38 24.91
C GLN A 13 12.33 3.10 24.22
N ASP A 14 13.21 2.13 23.96
CA ASP A 14 12.87 0.83 23.39
C ASP A 14 11.99 0.00 24.35
N ASP A 15 12.36 -0.10 25.63
CA ASP A 15 11.60 -0.84 26.65
C ASP A 15 10.18 -0.23 26.82
N LEU A 16 10.07 1.10 26.84
CA LEU A 16 8.78 1.79 26.92
C LEU A 16 7.95 1.58 25.64
N PHE A 17 8.61 1.62 24.48
CA PHE A 17 7.96 1.35 23.20
C PHE A 17 7.40 -0.07 23.17
N GLU A 18 8.21 -1.07 23.51
CA GLU A 18 7.78 -2.48 23.60
C GLU A 18 6.62 -2.66 24.60
N ALA A 19 6.71 -2.05 25.79
CA ALA A 19 5.64 -2.12 26.78
C ALA A 19 4.32 -1.52 26.29
N ASN A 20 4.37 -0.39 25.57
CA ASN A 20 3.18 0.22 24.97
C ASN A 20 2.56 -0.68 23.89
N ILE A 21 3.40 -1.28 23.05
CA ILE A 21 2.96 -2.24 22.03
C ILE A 21 2.28 -3.45 22.66
N HIS A 22 2.88 -4.01 23.72
CA HIS A 22 2.29 -5.12 24.47
C HIS A 22 0.92 -4.76 25.03
N ALA A 23 0.79 -3.61 25.70
CA ALA A 23 -0.49 -3.16 26.26
C ALA A 23 -1.56 -2.94 25.18
N GLU A 24 -1.18 -2.36 24.04
CA GLU A 24 -2.07 -2.15 22.89
C GLU A 24 -2.60 -3.48 22.33
N VAL A 25 -1.70 -4.44 22.09
CA VAL A 25 -2.07 -5.75 21.53
C VAL A 25 -2.94 -6.54 22.52
N GLU A 26 -2.63 -6.52 23.82
CA GLU A 26 -3.48 -7.18 24.81
C GLU A 26 -4.88 -6.54 24.88
N ASN A 27 -4.99 -5.21 24.73
CA ASN A 27 -6.28 -4.53 24.65
C ASN A 27 -7.06 -4.90 23.38
N ILE A 28 -6.38 -5.07 22.24
CA ILE A 28 -7.01 -5.57 21.00
C ILE A 28 -7.53 -6.99 21.24
N ARG A 29 -6.68 -7.90 21.75
CA ARG A 29 -7.05 -9.29 22.02
C ARG A 29 -8.20 -9.43 22.98
N ALA A 30 -8.23 -8.63 24.06
CA ALA A 30 -9.32 -8.64 25.03
C ALA A 30 -10.69 -8.27 24.44
N LYS A 31 -10.72 -7.58 23.29
CA LYS A 31 -11.96 -7.23 22.57
C LYS A 31 -12.38 -8.28 21.56
N ILE A 32 -11.46 -9.17 21.14
CA ILE A 32 -11.76 -10.20 20.16
C ILE A 32 -12.57 -11.31 20.84
N ASN A 33 -13.74 -11.61 20.29
CA ASN A 33 -14.52 -12.77 20.68
C ASN A 33 -14.08 -13.99 19.86
N ASP A 34 -13.06 -14.70 20.34
CA ASP A 34 -12.45 -15.87 19.70
C ASP A 34 -13.48 -16.91 19.24
N LYS A 35 -14.51 -17.15 20.06
CA LYS A 35 -15.59 -18.08 19.71
C LYS A 35 -16.36 -17.58 18.49
N ALA A 36 -16.74 -16.29 18.46
CA ALA A 36 -17.44 -15.70 17.33
C ALA A 36 -16.57 -15.65 16.07
N VAL A 37 -15.26 -15.40 16.21
CA VAL A 37 -14.30 -15.50 15.10
C VAL A 37 -14.37 -16.89 14.49
N CYS A 38 -14.26 -17.92 15.32
CA CYS A 38 -14.24 -19.29 14.81
C CYS A 38 -15.59 -19.76 14.29
N ASP A 39 -16.70 -19.38 14.92
CA ASP A 39 -18.04 -19.66 14.42
C ASP A 39 -18.25 -19.04 13.02
N ARG A 40 -17.82 -17.79 12.83
CA ARG A 40 -17.91 -17.08 11.56
C ARG A 40 -17.02 -17.71 10.49
N ALA A 41 -15.74 -17.92 10.81
CA ALA A 41 -14.77 -18.51 9.88
C ALA A 41 -15.14 -19.95 9.50
N SER A 42 -15.59 -20.75 10.46
CA SER A 42 -16.10 -22.11 10.24
C SER A 42 -17.29 -22.10 9.28
N LYS A 43 -18.28 -21.22 9.50
CA LYS A 43 -19.44 -21.08 8.61
C LYS A 43 -19.03 -20.75 7.17
N LEU A 44 -18.08 -19.83 7.00
CA LEU A 44 -17.57 -19.45 5.67
C LEU A 44 -16.75 -20.57 5.01
N ASN A 45 -16.09 -21.41 5.80
CA ASN A 45 -15.27 -22.53 5.33
C ASN A 45 -16.02 -23.88 5.34
N GLY A 46 -17.35 -23.88 5.19
CA GLY A 46 -18.15 -25.11 5.05
C GLY A 46 -18.32 -25.94 6.33
N GLY A 47 -18.24 -25.31 7.50
CA GLY A 47 -18.44 -25.96 8.81
C GLY A 47 -17.20 -26.62 9.40
N VAL A 48 -16.03 -26.39 8.80
CA VAL A 48 -14.75 -26.90 9.30
C VAL A 48 -14.42 -26.22 10.63
N LYS A 49 -14.08 -27.01 11.65
CA LYS A 49 -13.67 -26.47 12.95
C LYS A 49 -12.34 -25.72 12.83
N CYS A 50 -12.20 -24.65 13.61
CA CYS A 50 -10.95 -23.92 13.73
C CYS A 50 -10.56 -23.69 15.18
N MET A 51 -9.31 -23.27 15.36
CA MET A 51 -8.80 -22.64 16.56
C MET A 51 -8.16 -21.32 16.17
N ILE A 52 -8.25 -20.31 17.04
CA ILE A 52 -7.52 -19.06 16.89
C ILE A 52 -6.18 -19.17 17.63
N GLU A 53 -5.13 -18.74 16.97
CA GLU A 53 -3.78 -18.62 17.54
C GLU A 53 -3.40 -17.14 17.52
N HIS A 54 -3.08 -16.59 18.68
CA HIS A 54 -2.57 -15.24 18.82
C HIS A 54 -1.03 -15.26 18.83
N PRO A 55 -0.36 -14.79 17.76
CA PRO A 55 1.10 -14.73 17.73
C PRO A 55 1.62 -13.73 18.76
N PRO A 56 2.90 -13.84 19.19
CA PRO A 56 3.51 -12.88 20.11
C PRO A 56 3.28 -11.42 19.69
N ALA A 57 3.07 -10.53 20.66
CA ALA A 57 2.83 -9.11 20.38
C ALA A 57 4.06 -8.41 19.78
N TRP A 58 5.25 -8.90 20.09
CA TRP A 58 6.52 -8.33 19.66
C TRP A 58 7.56 -9.42 19.37
N GLY A 59 8.59 -9.06 18.60
CA GLY A 59 9.73 -9.92 18.31
C GLY A 59 9.45 -11.05 17.31
N ARG A 60 10.26 -12.10 17.37
CA ARG A 60 10.23 -13.21 16.41
C ARG A 60 8.88 -13.94 16.48
N GLY A 61 8.23 -14.09 15.33
CA GLY A 61 6.94 -14.76 15.21
C GLY A 61 5.74 -13.85 15.42
N SER A 62 5.93 -12.57 15.76
CA SER A 62 4.85 -11.59 15.69
C SER A 62 4.36 -11.44 14.24
N LEU A 63 3.05 -11.34 14.06
CA LEU A 63 2.40 -11.06 12.77
C LEU A 63 1.74 -9.68 12.84
N MET A 64 2.57 -8.66 12.99
CA MET A 64 2.10 -7.30 13.22
C MET A 64 2.99 -6.29 12.51
N GLY A 65 2.35 -5.34 11.81
CA GLY A 65 2.99 -4.14 11.28
C GLY A 65 2.54 -2.90 12.05
N CYS A 66 2.95 -1.70 11.61
CA CYS A 66 2.57 -0.45 12.29
C CYS A 66 1.05 -0.22 12.35
N ALA A 67 0.30 -0.70 11.35
CA ALA A 67 -1.11 -0.37 11.19
C ALA A 67 -2.08 -1.52 11.53
N ASN A 68 -1.62 -2.79 11.56
CA ASN A 68 -2.52 -3.93 11.69
C ASN A 68 -1.94 -5.05 12.57
N TYR A 69 -2.80 -5.62 13.41
CA TYR A 69 -2.60 -6.82 14.19
C TYR A 69 -3.20 -8.03 13.46
N HIS A 70 -2.52 -9.17 13.48
CA HIS A 70 -3.04 -10.41 12.91
C HIS A 70 -3.06 -11.55 13.93
N ALA A 71 -4.17 -12.29 13.95
CA ALA A 71 -4.27 -13.60 14.58
C ALA A 71 -4.48 -14.67 13.51
N ARG A 72 -3.96 -15.88 13.72
CA ARG A 72 -4.17 -17.01 12.82
C ARG A 72 -5.46 -17.73 13.16
N ILE A 73 -6.21 -18.12 12.14
CA ILE A 73 -7.37 -19.00 12.23
C ILE A 73 -6.95 -20.33 11.57
N CYS A 74 -6.64 -21.31 12.41
CA CYS A 74 -6.11 -22.61 12.01
C CYS A 74 -7.25 -23.62 11.88
N PHE A 75 -7.52 -24.08 10.67
CA PHE A 75 -8.57 -25.08 10.40
C PHE A 75 -8.05 -26.51 10.54
N THR A 76 -8.88 -27.43 11.04
CA THR A 76 -8.45 -28.78 11.42
C THR A 76 -8.20 -29.76 10.26
N ASP A 77 -8.71 -29.48 9.05
CA ASP A 77 -8.82 -30.49 7.98
C ASP A 77 -7.91 -30.26 6.75
N LYS A 78 -7.57 -29.01 6.43
CA LYS A 78 -6.99 -28.64 5.12
C LYS A 78 -5.60 -28.00 5.19
N GLY A 79 -5.05 -27.79 6.38
CA GLY A 79 -3.84 -26.99 6.57
C GLY A 79 -3.98 -25.54 6.11
N SER A 80 -5.18 -25.12 5.67
CA SER A 80 -5.49 -23.73 5.33
C SER A 80 -5.45 -22.91 6.61
N VAL A 81 -4.78 -21.76 6.54
CA VAL A 81 -4.74 -20.79 7.62
C VAL A 81 -5.25 -19.47 7.07
N TRP A 82 -6.19 -18.87 7.78
CA TRP A 82 -6.63 -17.50 7.52
C TRP A 82 -6.02 -16.57 8.56
N LEU A 83 -5.92 -15.30 8.22
CA LEU A 83 -5.60 -14.23 9.16
C LEU A 83 -6.86 -13.46 9.51
N LEU A 84 -7.11 -13.31 10.80
CA LEU A 84 -7.94 -12.23 11.33
C LEU A 84 -7.08 -10.97 11.35
N ARG A 85 -7.33 -10.04 10.44
CA ARG A 85 -6.64 -8.75 10.33
C ARG A 85 -7.44 -7.67 11.02
N VAL A 86 -6.87 -7.05 12.04
CA VAL A 86 -7.51 -6.02 12.87
C VAL A 86 -6.67 -4.74 12.83
N PRO A 87 -7.24 -3.60 12.42
CA PRO A 87 -6.51 -2.34 12.46
C PRO A 87 -6.11 -1.95 13.88
N ARG A 88 -4.85 -1.53 14.03
CA ARG A 88 -4.23 -1.02 15.27
C ARG A 88 -4.53 0.45 15.51
N MET A 89 -5.45 1.03 14.76
CA MET A 89 -5.68 2.46 14.73
C MET A 89 -5.99 2.98 16.15
N ASN A 90 -5.04 3.76 16.68
CA ASN A 90 -5.14 4.40 17.98
C ASN A 90 -6.34 5.36 18.04
N GLY A 91 -6.74 5.77 19.25
CA GLY A 91 -7.89 6.66 19.48
C GLY A 91 -7.87 8.01 18.76
N ASN A 92 -6.79 8.36 18.05
CA ASN A 92 -6.67 9.57 17.24
C ASN A 92 -7.27 9.42 15.83
N VAL A 93 -7.48 8.19 15.33
CA VAL A 93 -8.08 7.97 14.02
C VAL A 93 -9.60 7.82 14.20
N PRO A 94 -10.44 8.63 13.53
CA PRO A 94 -11.88 8.51 13.63
C PRO A 94 -12.37 7.11 13.24
N GLN A 95 -13.28 6.53 14.02
CA GLN A 95 -13.83 5.19 13.75
C GLN A 95 -14.47 5.10 12.34
N SER A 96 -15.06 6.19 11.85
CA SER A 96 -15.59 6.27 10.48
C SER A 96 -14.52 6.03 9.42
N LEU A 97 -13.30 6.55 9.61
CA LEU A 97 -12.18 6.35 8.71
C LEU A 97 -11.64 4.91 8.80
N VAL A 98 -11.53 4.35 10.01
CA VAL A 98 -11.17 2.93 10.20
C VAL A 98 -12.14 2.03 9.43
N ASN A 99 -13.45 2.29 9.57
CA ASN A 99 -14.49 1.52 8.89
C ASN A 99 -14.43 1.69 7.37
N TYR A 100 -14.10 2.89 6.89
CA TYR A 100 -13.90 3.18 5.48
C TYR A 100 -12.73 2.38 4.89
N ILE A 101 -11.59 2.40 5.59
CA ILE A 101 -10.36 1.70 5.18
C ILE A 101 -10.61 0.20 5.06
N ILE A 102 -11.30 -0.42 6.03
CA ILE A 102 -11.64 -1.85 5.99
C ILE A 102 -12.52 -2.19 4.78
N ARG A 103 -13.57 -1.41 4.54
CA ARG A 103 -14.46 -1.62 3.38
C ARG A 103 -13.69 -1.47 2.07
N SER A 104 -12.75 -0.53 2.04
CA SER A 104 -11.97 -0.26 0.84
C SER A 104 -10.94 -1.34 0.55
N GLU A 105 -10.25 -1.83 1.58
CA GLU A 105 -9.33 -2.96 1.47
C GLU A 105 -10.09 -4.23 1.05
N TYR A 106 -11.25 -4.50 1.65
CA TYR A 106 -12.11 -5.63 1.25
C TYR A 106 -12.52 -5.54 -0.22
N ALA A 107 -12.98 -4.36 -0.68
CA ALA A 107 -13.37 -4.16 -2.08
C ALA A 107 -12.19 -4.33 -3.03
N THR A 108 -11.01 -3.86 -2.64
CA THR A 108 -9.79 -3.98 -3.43
C THR A 108 -9.38 -5.44 -3.58
N LEU A 109 -9.35 -6.20 -2.48
CA LEU A 109 -9.04 -7.64 -2.53
C LEU A 109 -10.09 -8.42 -3.34
N LYS A 110 -11.38 -8.09 -3.20
CA LYS A 110 -12.44 -8.70 -4.03
C LYS A 110 -12.29 -8.40 -5.52
N PHE A 111 -11.89 -7.18 -5.86
CA PHE A 111 -11.59 -6.84 -7.24
C PHE A 111 -10.38 -7.63 -7.75
N LEU A 112 -9.29 -7.72 -6.98
CA LEU A 112 -8.08 -8.45 -7.35
C LEU A 112 -8.32 -9.95 -7.56
N GLU A 113 -9.25 -10.57 -6.82
CA GLU A 113 -9.71 -11.96 -7.05
C GLU A 113 -10.26 -12.19 -8.49
N THR A 114 -10.65 -11.14 -9.20
CA THR A 114 -11.14 -11.21 -10.60
C THR A 114 -10.03 -11.04 -11.63
N THR A 115 -8.79 -10.79 -11.18
CA THR A 115 -7.61 -10.53 -12.01
C THR A 115 -6.59 -11.66 -11.86
N LYS A 116 -5.46 -11.56 -12.57
CA LYS A 116 -4.29 -12.44 -12.36
C LYS A 116 -3.27 -11.90 -11.35
N VAL A 117 -3.54 -10.74 -10.73
CA VAL A 117 -2.64 -10.19 -9.70
C VAL A 117 -2.63 -11.14 -8.50
N PRO A 118 -1.46 -11.62 -8.05
CA PRO A 118 -1.39 -12.52 -6.91
C PRO A 118 -1.66 -11.71 -5.64
N ALA A 119 -2.85 -11.85 -5.06
CA ALA A 119 -3.27 -11.19 -3.83
C ALA A 119 -3.97 -12.20 -2.91
N PRO A 120 -3.95 -12.01 -1.58
CA PRO A 120 -4.66 -12.89 -0.66
C PRO A 120 -6.16 -12.85 -0.94
N ARG A 121 -6.80 -14.01 -0.93
CA ARG A 121 -8.26 -14.06 -0.94
C ARG A 121 -8.83 -13.41 0.33
N VAL A 122 -9.91 -12.68 0.18
CA VAL A 122 -10.66 -12.13 1.33
C VAL A 122 -11.96 -12.90 1.49
N PHE A 123 -12.22 -13.38 2.70
CA PHE A 123 -13.38 -14.22 2.99
C PHE A 123 -14.54 -13.42 3.58
N ASP A 124 -14.23 -12.37 4.35
CA ASP A 124 -15.22 -11.56 5.05
C ASP A 124 -14.63 -10.26 5.55
N TYR A 125 -15.49 -9.31 5.91
CA TYR A 125 -15.13 -8.17 6.73
C TYR A 125 -16.25 -7.87 7.72
N GLY A 126 -15.91 -7.21 8.82
CA GLY A 126 -16.89 -6.74 9.80
C GLY A 126 -16.52 -5.39 10.34
N ILE A 127 -17.55 -4.61 10.68
CA ILE A 127 -17.42 -3.26 11.21
C ILE A 127 -17.95 -3.23 12.64
N ILE A 128 -17.20 -2.64 13.57
CA ILE A 128 -17.64 -2.49 14.95
C ILE A 128 -18.92 -1.64 15.01
N GLY A 129 -19.90 -2.10 15.80
CA GLY A 129 -21.21 -1.47 15.92
C GLY A 129 -22.24 -1.90 14.86
N ASP A 130 -21.85 -2.65 13.83
CA ASP A 130 -22.82 -3.36 12.99
C ASP A 130 -23.43 -4.51 13.80
N GLY A 131 -24.77 -4.58 13.86
CA GLY A 131 -25.47 -5.64 14.59
C GLY A 131 -25.21 -7.05 14.08
N ASN A 132 -24.63 -7.19 12.88
CA ASN A 132 -24.23 -8.49 12.33
C ASN A 132 -22.79 -8.88 12.67
N ASN A 133 -22.00 -8.00 13.31
CA ASN A 133 -20.62 -8.26 13.68
C ASN A 133 -20.51 -8.62 15.17
N GLU A 134 -20.32 -9.92 15.44
CA GLU A 134 -20.18 -10.48 16.79
C GLU A 134 -18.72 -10.63 17.24
N LEU A 135 -17.73 -10.28 16.41
CA LEU A 135 -16.31 -10.49 16.70
C LEU A 135 -15.74 -9.50 17.73
N GLY A 136 -16.47 -8.41 18.03
CA GLY A 136 -16.07 -7.39 19.01
C GLY A 136 -15.07 -6.35 18.48
N VAL A 137 -14.56 -6.52 17.26
CA VAL A 137 -13.64 -5.60 16.58
C VAL A 137 -14.06 -5.40 15.12
N SER A 138 -13.58 -4.32 14.49
CA SER A 138 -13.62 -4.25 13.02
C SER A 138 -12.49 -5.10 12.44
N TYR A 139 -12.75 -5.85 11.38
CA TYR A 139 -11.81 -6.85 10.87
C TYR A 139 -11.91 -7.10 9.36
N LEU A 140 -10.86 -7.72 8.80
CA LEU A 140 -10.92 -8.54 7.60
C LEU A 140 -10.53 -9.99 7.94
N LEU A 141 -11.19 -10.97 7.32
CA LEU A 141 -10.72 -12.35 7.27
C LEU A 141 -10.07 -12.58 5.92
N ILE A 142 -8.76 -12.83 5.90
CA ILE A 142 -7.97 -12.97 4.67
C ILE A 142 -7.15 -14.25 4.68
N GLU A 143 -6.71 -14.69 3.51
CA GLU A 143 -5.78 -15.80 3.36
C GLU A 143 -4.40 -15.47 3.96
N GLU A 144 -3.78 -16.42 4.68
CA GLU A 144 -2.35 -16.31 5.01
C GLU A 144 -1.52 -16.70 3.79
N MET A 145 -0.84 -15.72 3.19
CA MET A 145 0.02 -15.96 2.03
C MET A 145 1.29 -16.71 2.44
N PRO A 146 1.75 -17.71 1.64
CA PRO A 146 3.02 -18.37 1.88
C PRO A 146 4.21 -17.49 1.48
N GLY A 147 5.42 -17.98 1.75
CA GLY A 147 6.68 -17.32 1.41
C GLY A 147 7.16 -16.32 2.45
N ARG A 148 8.01 -15.39 2.02
CA ARG A 148 8.56 -14.31 2.85
C ARG A 148 8.38 -12.96 2.17
N THR A 149 8.32 -11.89 2.96
CA THR A 149 8.33 -10.52 2.42
C THR A 149 9.66 -10.24 1.74
N TRP A 150 9.63 -9.63 0.56
CA TRP A 150 10.83 -9.15 -0.11
C TRP A 150 11.47 -8.02 0.68
N ASN A 151 12.74 -8.19 1.03
CA ASN A 151 13.53 -7.25 1.83
C ASN A 151 14.96 -7.12 1.29
N SER A 152 15.15 -7.35 -0.02
CA SER A 152 16.45 -7.40 -0.69
C SER A 152 17.39 -8.52 -0.24
N GLN A 153 16.92 -9.53 0.49
CA GLN A 153 17.67 -10.77 0.74
C GLN A 153 17.63 -11.67 -0.49
N GLY A 154 18.74 -12.33 -0.78
CA GLY A 154 18.81 -13.28 -1.89
C GLY A 154 18.24 -14.65 -1.54
N PRO A 155 18.19 -15.57 -2.51
CA PRO A 155 17.68 -16.93 -2.29
C PRO A 155 18.65 -17.75 -1.41
N ASN A 156 18.18 -18.87 -0.87
CA ASN A 156 19.01 -19.87 -0.17
C ASN A 156 19.85 -19.30 0.99
N GLY A 157 19.33 -18.32 1.74
CA GLY A 157 20.03 -17.72 2.89
C GLY A 157 21.09 -16.69 2.51
N LYS A 158 21.17 -16.28 1.23
CA LYS A 158 22.06 -15.21 0.80
C LYS A 158 21.64 -13.88 1.45
N ARG A 159 22.57 -13.23 2.15
CA ARG A 159 22.29 -12.00 2.92
C ARG A 159 21.75 -10.85 2.06
N PHE A 160 22.19 -10.74 0.81
CA PHE A 160 21.76 -9.70 -0.14
C PHE A 160 21.53 -10.29 -1.53
N ALA A 161 20.44 -9.89 -2.17
CA ALA A 161 20.19 -10.19 -3.57
C ALA A 161 21.21 -9.49 -4.48
N ASP A 162 21.72 -10.20 -5.49
CA ASP A 162 22.47 -9.55 -6.57
C ASP A 162 21.54 -9.03 -7.66
N ASP A 163 22.11 -8.46 -8.72
CA ASP A 163 21.31 -7.88 -9.80
C ASP A 163 20.47 -8.93 -10.53
N LYS A 164 20.95 -10.18 -10.67
CA LYS A 164 20.15 -11.26 -11.28
C LYS A 164 18.99 -11.67 -10.39
N ASP A 165 19.20 -11.70 -9.08
CA ASP A 165 18.15 -11.95 -8.11
C ASP A 165 17.07 -10.86 -8.16
N LYS A 166 17.46 -9.59 -8.24
CA LYS A 166 16.54 -8.46 -8.40
C LYS A 166 15.81 -8.47 -9.75
N GLU A 167 16.49 -8.83 -10.84
CA GLU A 167 15.87 -8.97 -12.17
C GLU A 167 14.73 -9.99 -12.20
N ARG A 168 14.78 -11.06 -11.37
CA ARG A 168 13.64 -11.99 -11.23
C ARG A 168 12.41 -11.31 -10.61
N ILE A 169 12.63 -10.48 -9.61
CA ILE A 169 11.58 -9.66 -8.98
C ILE A 169 11.01 -8.68 -10.01
N TRP A 170 11.87 -7.97 -10.76
CA TRP A 170 11.42 -7.02 -11.79
C TRP A 170 10.64 -7.69 -12.92
N SER A 171 11.08 -8.86 -13.37
CA SER A 171 10.34 -9.63 -14.36
C SER A 171 8.96 -10.02 -13.86
N SER A 172 8.84 -10.52 -12.62
CA SER A 172 7.56 -10.88 -12.01
C SER A 172 6.66 -9.64 -11.81
N LEU A 173 7.24 -8.53 -11.37
CA LEU A 173 6.54 -7.27 -11.19
C LEU A 173 6.02 -6.72 -12.52
N ALA A 174 6.76 -6.89 -13.62
CA ALA A 174 6.29 -6.53 -14.95
C ALA A 174 5.00 -7.28 -15.33
N ASP A 175 4.86 -8.58 -15.00
CA ASP A 175 3.62 -9.32 -15.25
C ASP A 175 2.44 -8.74 -14.48
N ILE A 176 2.68 -8.33 -13.24
CA ILE A 176 1.68 -7.72 -12.34
C ILE A 176 1.23 -6.36 -12.88
N LEU A 177 2.16 -5.49 -13.27
CA LEU A 177 1.84 -4.17 -13.83
C LEU A 177 1.07 -4.30 -15.15
N ILE A 178 1.46 -5.23 -16.00
CA ILE A 178 0.74 -5.56 -17.26
C ILE A 178 -0.67 -6.06 -16.97
N GLU A 179 -0.85 -6.87 -15.92
CA GLU A 179 -2.18 -7.30 -15.52
C GLU A 179 -3.02 -6.13 -15.01
N LEU A 180 -2.47 -5.26 -14.16
CA LEU A 180 -3.18 -4.09 -13.62
C LEU A 180 -3.61 -3.10 -14.71
N GLU A 181 -2.79 -2.90 -15.76
CA GLU A 181 -3.15 -2.05 -16.91
C GLU A 181 -4.41 -2.53 -17.65
N ARG A 182 -4.74 -3.83 -17.61
CA ARG A 182 -5.94 -4.35 -18.26
C ARG A 182 -7.25 -3.93 -17.60
N HIS A 183 -7.18 -3.33 -16.41
CA HIS A 183 -8.35 -3.01 -15.61
C HIS A 183 -8.43 -1.50 -15.28
N PRO A 184 -8.68 -0.64 -16.28
CA PRO A 184 -8.80 0.79 -16.06
C PRO A 184 -10.11 1.15 -15.33
N PHE A 185 -10.06 2.25 -14.58
CA PHE A 185 -11.17 2.86 -13.89
C PHE A 185 -11.47 4.27 -14.45
N PRO A 186 -12.72 4.74 -14.36
CA PRO A 186 -13.12 6.04 -14.93
C PRO A 186 -12.76 7.24 -14.06
N ARG A 187 -12.32 7.03 -12.81
CA ARG A 187 -12.07 8.09 -11.81
C ARG A 187 -10.95 7.69 -10.87
N ALA A 188 -10.19 8.67 -10.36
CA ALA A 188 -9.29 8.45 -9.24
C ALA A 188 -10.04 8.38 -7.91
N GLY A 189 -9.58 7.56 -6.99
CA GLY A 189 -10.29 7.31 -5.74
C GLY A 189 -9.80 6.12 -4.95
N SER A 190 -10.63 5.63 -4.04
CA SER A 190 -10.49 4.30 -3.43
C SER A 190 -11.71 3.44 -3.78
N LEU A 191 -11.50 2.13 -3.89
CA LEU A 191 -12.58 1.19 -4.19
C LEU A 191 -13.44 0.96 -2.95
N LEU A 192 -14.75 0.78 -3.14
CA LEU A 192 -15.71 0.31 -2.14
C LEU A 192 -16.55 -0.82 -2.73
N PRO A 193 -17.21 -1.65 -1.89
CA PRO A 193 -18.02 -2.76 -2.39
C PRO A 193 -19.12 -2.23 -3.33
N GLY A 194 -19.11 -2.72 -4.57
CA GLY A 194 -20.09 -2.37 -5.60
C GLY A 194 -21.05 -3.53 -5.92
N PRO A 195 -21.78 -3.44 -7.05
CA PRO A 195 -22.72 -4.48 -7.47
C PRO A 195 -22.09 -5.87 -7.64
N SER A 196 -20.80 -5.94 -8.00
CA SER A 196 -20.05 -7.20 -8.11
C SER A 196 -18.56 -6.98 -7.83
N PRO A 197 -17.78 -8.05 -7.57
CA PRO A 197 -16.32 -7.91 -7.37
C PRO A 197 -15.59 -7.24 -8.54
N SER A 198 -16.02 -7.47 -9.79
CA SER A 198 -15.45 -6.84 -10.98
C SER A 198 -16.00 -5.45 -11.30
N ASP A 199 -16.98 -4.98 -10.51
CA ASP A 199 -17.62 -3.66 -10.65
C ASP A 199 -17.69 -2.96 -9.28
N PRO A 200 -16.55 -2.56 -8.70
CA PRO A 200 -16.51 -1.83 -7.43
C PRO A 200 -16.94 -0.37 -7.62
N ILE A 201 -17.43 0.26 -6.54
CA ILE A 201 -17.69 1.70 -6.53
C ILE A 201 -16.38 2.44 -6.34
N ILE A 202 -16.10 3.44 -7.18
CA ILE A 202 -14.99 4.38 -6.96
C ILE A 202 -15.50 5.52 -6.07
N SER A 203 -14.85 5.70 -4.92
CA SER A 203 -15.19 6.68 -3.89
C SER A 203 -13.97 7.55 -3.56
N ALA A 204 -14.09 8.45 -2.58
CA ALA A 204 -12.99 9.27 -2.09
C ALA A 204 -11.74 8.41 -1.76
N ILE A 205 -10.56 8.93 -2.03
CA ILE A 205 -9.31 8.35 -1.53
C ILE A 205 -9.40 8.29 -0.01
N ALA A 206 -9.08 7.15 0.60
CA ALA A 206 -9.12 7.02 2.05
C ALA A 206 -8.09 7.94 2.73
N SER A 207 -6.83 7.83 2.32
CA SER A 207 -5.68 8.66 2.71
C SER A 207 -4.47 8.25 1.85
N GLU A 208 -3.30 8.81 2.16
CA GLU A 208 -1.97 8.30 1.82
C GLU A 208 -1.38 7.41 2.94
N ARG A 209 -0.19 6.85 2.71
CA ARG A 209 0.50 5.83 3.55
C ARG A 209 0.69 6.19 5.02
N PHE A 210 0.67 7.48 5.39
CA PHE A 210 0.88 7.99 6.74
C PHE A 210 -0.40 8.45 7.44
N LEU A 211 -1.58 8.27 6.83
CA LEU A 211 -2.88 8.66 7.39
C LEU A 211 -3.00 10.17 7.71
N VAL A 212 -2.29 11.04 6.99
CA VAL A 212 -2.29 12.48 7.27
C VAL A 212 -3.30 13.25 6.43
N LEU A 213 -3.68 12.72 5.27
CA LEU A 213 -4.60 13.38 4.36
C LEU A 213 -6.04 12.99 4.68
N SER A 214 -6.93 13.98 4.57
CA SER A 214 -8.36 13.73 4.75
C SER A 214 -8.93 13.02 3.52
N PRO A 215 -10.00 12.22 3.69
CA PRO A 215 -10.67 11.61 2.55
C PRO A 215 -11.11 12.66 1.52
N SER A 216 -10.79 12.45 0.24
CA SER A 216 -11.07 13.42 -0.82
C SER A 216 -11.37 12.75 -2.17
N GLY A 217 -12.23 13.39 -2.98
CA GLY A 217 -12.66 12.87 -4.28
C GLY A 217 -14.00 12.12 -4.21
N PRO A 218 -14.29 11.19 -5.14
CA PRO A 218 -13.43 10.75 -6.25
C PRO A 218 -13.23 11.82 -7.33
N PHE A 219 -12.17 11.71 -8.14
CA PHE A 219 -11.78 12.75 -9.11
C PHE A 219 -11.95 12.27 -10.55
N ASN A 220 -12.39 13.16 -11.43
CA ASN A 220 -12.60 12.85 -12.85
C ASN A 220 -11.35 13.09 -13.70
N THR A 221 -10.38 13.86 -13.17
CA THR A 221 -9.16 14.22 -13.89
C THR A 221 -7.92 14.06 -13.01
N SER A 222 -6.76 13.77 -13.60
CA SER A 222 -5.46 13.82 -12.91
C SER A 222 -5.20 15.18 -12.28
N ASN A 223 -5.60 16.25 -12.96
CA ASN A 223 -5.39 17.60 -12.47
C ASN A 223 -6.12 17.83 -11.14
N ASP A 224 -7.38 17.42 -11.02
CA ASP A 224 -8.14 17.57 -9.77
C ASP A 224 -7.56 16.69 -8.66
N TYR A 225 -7.15 15.46 -9.01
CA TYR A 225 -6.51 14.52 -8.08
C TYR A 225 -5.21 15.11 -7.49
N TYR A 226 -4.29 15.57 -8.34
CA TYR A 226 -3.03 16.14 -7.89
C TYR A 226 -3.21 17.50 -7.22
N THR A 227 -4.20 18.30 -7.64
CA THR A 227 -4.56 19.56 -6.96
C THR A 227 -4.96 19.27 -5.52
N SER A 228 -5.87 18.32 -5.29
CA SER A 228 -6.28 17.92 -3.94
C SER A 228 -5.10 17.46 -3.08
N PHE A 229 -4.23 16.61 -3.64
CA PHE A 229 -3.04 16.12 -2.94
C PHE A 229 -2.12 17.27 -2.51
N VAL A 230 -1.80 18.19 -3.41
CA VAL A 230 -0.88 19.29 -3.13
C VAL A 230 -1.50 20.29 -2.15
N GLU A 231 -2.76 20.68 -2.34
CA GLU A 231 -3.42 21.67 -1.48
C GLU A 231 -3.59 21.18 -0.04
N GLN A 232 -3.95 19.90 0.17
CA GLN A 232 -4.03 19.34 1.51
C GLN A 232 -2.67 19.32 2.21
N ASN A 233 -1.61 18.90 1.52
CA ASN A 233 -0.26 18.94 2.09
C ASN A 233 0.16 20.37 2.46
N MET A 234 -0.09 21.34 1.59
CA MET A 234 0.22 22.75 1.85
C MET A 234 -0.53 23.31 3.06
N ALA A 235 -1.81 22.96 3.22
CA ALA A 235 -2.61 23.35 4.39
C ALA A 235 -2.03 22.76 5.68
N LEU A 236 -1.74 21.46 5.70
CA LEU A 236 -1.16 20.78 6.87
C LEU A 236 0.23 21.31 7.24
N ILE A 237 1.05 21.69 6.25
CA ILE A 237 2.35 22.34 6.48
C ILE A 237 2.16 23.71 7.13
N THR A 238 1.21 24.49 6.62
CA THR A 238 0.92 25.84 7.11
C THR A 238 0.36 25.80 8.54
N ASP A 239 -0.43 24.78 8.86
CA ASP A 239 -0.93 24.51 10.21
C ASP A 239 0.14 23.91 11.16
N GLY A 240 1.36 23.67 10.66
CA GLY A 240 2.46 23.12 11.46
C GLY A 240 2.30 21.64 11.83
N GLN A 241 1.51 20.89 11.07
CA GLN A 241 1.25 19.46 11.31
C GLN A 241 2.20 18.55 10.53
N LEU A 242 2.71 19.00 9.38
CA LEU A 242 3.65 18.26 8.54
C LEU A 242 4.98 19.00 8.38
N PHE A 243 6.06 18.22 8.26
CA PHE A 243 7.41 18.70 7.97
C PHE A 243 7.88 19.82 8.93
N THR A 244 7.56 19.69 10.22
CA THR A 244 7.77 20.72 11.25
C THR A 244 9.23 21.16 11.45
N SER A 245 10.19 20.30 11.08
CA SER A 245 11.62 20.63 11.10
C SER A 245 12.07 21.47 9.90
N PHE A 246 11.29 21.53 8.81
CA PHE A 246 11.63 22.24 7.57
C PHE A 246 10.38 22.76 6.81
N PRO A 247 9.45 23.46 7.47
CA PRO A 247 8.14 23.79 6.90
C PRO A 247 8.23 24.67 5.66
N VAL A 248 9.16 25.64 5.64
CA VAL A 248 9.37 26.54 4.49
C VAL A 248 9.82 25.76 3.25
N ASN A 249 10.83 24.88 3.40
CA ASN A 249 11.33 24.09 2.28
C ASN A 249 10.26 23.12 1.77
N ALA A 250 9.53 22.46 2.68
CA ALA A 250 8.43 21.59 2.31
C ALA A 250 7.35 22.36 1.55
N TYR A 251 6.91 23.51 2.07
CA TYR A 251 5.90 24.35 1.40
C TYR A 251 6.34 24.76 0.00
N LEU A 252 7.61 25.15 -0.18
CA LEU A 252 8.15 25.52 -1.49
C LEU A 252 8.17 24.33 -2.47
N VAL A 253 8.48 23.12 -2.02
CA VAL A 253 8.39 21.91 -2.85
C VAL A 253 6.96 21.68 -3.32
N PHE A 254 5.97 21.77 -2.43
CA PHE A 254 4.56 21.62 -2.81
C PHE A 254 4.05 22.77 -3.68
N ALA A 255 4.48 24.01 -3.43
CA ALA A 255 4.15 25.14 -4.28
C ALA A 255 4.72 24.98 -5.70
N TYR A 256 5.94 24.44 -5.81
CA TYR A 256 6.52 24.06 -7.11
C TYR A 256 5.71 22.94 -7.75
N LEU A 257 5.39 21.85 -7.05
CA LEU A 257 4.53 20.79 -7.60
C LEU A 257 3.19 21.34 -8.10
N LYS A 258 2.59 22.30 -7.36
CA LYS A 258 1.36 23.00 -7.76
C LYS A 258 1.54 23.75 -9.09
N SER A 259 2.68 24.40 -9.30
CA SER A 259 2.95 25.12 -10.55
C SER A 259 3.15 24.19 -11.75
N GLN A 260 3.44 22.90 -11.49
CA GLN A 260 3.72 21.89 -12.51
C GLN A 260 2.52 20.98 -12.84
N LEU A 261 1.36 21.18 -12.19
CA LEU A 261 0.20 20.30 -12.36
C LEU A 261 -0.28 20.18 -13.80
N GLN A 262 -0.17 21.24 -14.61
CA GLN A 262 -0.52 21.19 -16.04
C GLN A 262 0.40 20.26 -16.84
N ALA A 263 1.68 20.14 -16.45
CA ALA A 263 2.62 19.22 -17.08
C ALA A 263 2.43 17.76 -16.61
N LEU A 264 1.91 17.57 -15.40
CA LEU A 264 1.61 16.27 -14.80
C LEU A 264 0.24 15.71 -15.20
N ALA A 265 -0.71 16.57 -15.60
CA ALA A 265 -2.01 16.13 -16.09
C ALA A 265 -1.86 15.29 -17.35
N ALA A 266 -2.68 14.24 -17.49
CA ALA A 266 -2.68 13.42 -18.69
C ALA A 266 -2.93 14.29 -19.92
N LYS A 267 -2.05 14.17 -20.92
CA LYS A 267 -2.32 14.78 -22.23
C LYS A 267 -3.42 13.95 -22.90
N PRO A 268 -4.53 14.56 -23.33
CA PRO A 268 -5.52 13.83 -24.11
C PRO A 268 -4.83 13.25 -25.35
N ALA A 269 -5.09 11.98 -25.66
CA ALA A 269 -4.59 11.37 -26.89
C ALA A 269 -5.06 12.24 -28.07
N GLU A 270 -4.14 12.58 -28.99
CA GLU A 270 -4.35 13.52 -30.10
C GLU A 270 -5.59 13.19 -30.97
N ASN A 271 -6.10 11.96 -30.90
CA ASN A 271 -7.17 11.44 -31.75
C ASN A 271 -8.48 11.08 -31.03
N SER A 272 -8.73 11.56 -29.81
CA SER A 272 -10.01 11.28 -29.13
C SER A 272 -10.58 12.51 -28.44
N VAL A 273 -11.50 13.18 -29.12
CA VAL A 273 -12.33 14.26 -28.56
C VAL A 273 -13.20 13.77 -27.39
N GLU A 274 -13.36 12.45 -27.22
CA GLU A 274 -14.25 11.81 -26.25
C GLU A 274 -13.57 10.82 -25.28
N ALA A 275 -12.23 10.65 -25.29
CA ALA A 275 -11.61 9.72 -24.34
C ALA A 275 -11.62 10.31 -22.93
N THR A 276 -12.48 9.78 -22.07
CA THR A 276 -12.40 9.99 -20.63
C THR A 276 -11.06 9.47 -20.12
N GLU A 277 -10.41 10.26 -19.28
CA GLU A 277 -9.15 9.86 -18.64
C GLU A 277 -9.32 8.54 -17.88
N GLN A 278 -8.30 7.67 -17.98
CA GLN A 278 -8.28 6.37 -17.32
C GLN A 278 -7.32 6.37 -16.14
N PHE A 279 -7.72 5.67 -15.09
CA PHE A 279 -6.98 5.54 -13.84
C PHE A 279 -6.78 4.07 -13.49
N TYR A 280 -5.80 3.76 -12.67
CA TYR A 280 -5.36 2.39 -12.42
C TYR A 280 -5.09 2.17 -10.94
N LEU A 281 -5.32 0.94 -10.49
CA LEU A 281 -5.07 0.56 -9.11
C LEU A 281 -3.56 0.55 -8.81
N LYS A 282 -3.15 1.23 -7.75
CA LYS A 282 -1.79 1.28 -7.23
C LYS A 282 -1.77 0.99 -5.72
N HIS A 283 -0.77 0.19 -5.32
CA HIS A 283 -0.44 -0.05 -3.92
C HIS A 283 0.10 1.23 -3.26
N VAL A 284 -0.38 1.58 -2.07
CA VAL A 284 -0.05 2.87 -1.43
C VAL A 284 1.39 2.95 -0.91
N ASP A 285 1.97 1.80 -0.56
CA ASP A 285 3.32 1.67 -0.01
C ASP A 285 4.11 0.59 -0.77
N ASP A 286 4.47 0.89 -2.01
CA ASP A 286 5.10 -0.05 -2.93
C ASP A 286 6.62 -0.19 -2.75
N LYS A 287 7.13 -0.12 -1.51
CA LYS A 287 8.59 -0.16 -1.20
C LYS A 287 9.24 -1.55 -1.23
N GLY A 288 8.46 -2.59 -1.48
CA GLY A 288 8.92 -3.97 -1.66
C GLY A 288 8.46 -4.97 -0.58
N ASP A 289 8.27 -4.56 0.66
CA ASP A 289 7.88 -5.50 1.76
C ASP A 289 6.43 -6.00 1.67
N HIS A 290 5.61 -5.35 0.85
CA HIS A 290 4.30 -5.82 0.40
C HIS A 290 4.38 -7.03 -0.55
N LEU A 291 5.54 -7.35 -1.13
CA LEU A 291 5.72 -8.48 -2.04
C LEU A 291 6.07 -9.76 -1.26
N MET A 292 5.28 -10.81 -1.43
CA MET A 292 5.56 -12.15 -0.93
C MET A 292 6.30 -12.95 -2.01
N VAL A 293 7.44 -13.51 -1.64
CA VAL A 293 8.30 -14.28 -2.54
C VAL A 293 8.53 -15.70 -2.04
N ASP A 294 8.64 -16.64 -2.98
CA ASP A 294 9.11 -18.00 -2.72
C ASP A 294 10.64 -18.05 -2.58
N ASP A 295 11.19 -19.26 -2.44
CA ASP A 295 12.63 -19.45 -2.26
C ASP A 295 13.45 -19.12 -3.52
N GLU A 296 12.81 -19.18 -4.69
CA GLU A 296 13.37 -18.84 -5.99
C GLU A 296 13.20 -17.36 -6.38
N LEU A 297 12.59 -16.55 -5.51
CA LEU A 297 12.27 -15.12 -5.73
C LEU A 297 11.21 -14.86 -6.80
N ASN A 298 10.26 -15.78 -7.01
CA ASN A 298 9.05 -15.47 -7.75
C ASN A 298 8.07 -14.74 -6.82
N ILE A 299 7.40 -13.71 -7.33
CA ILE A 299 6.33 -13.04 -6.58
C ILE A 299 5.10 -13.95 -6.58
N ILE A 300 4.72 -14.44 -5.40
CA ILE A 300 3.59 -15.34 -5.18
C ILE A 300 2.41 -14.65 -4.47
N GLY A 301 2.61 -13.40 -4.03
CA GLY A 301 1.58 -12.61 -3.37
C GLY A 301 1.94 -11.16 -3.23
N ILE A 302 0.91 -10.31 -3.15
CA ILE A 302 1.00 -8.91 -2.79
C ILE A 302 0.02 -8.70 -1.64
N ILE A 303 0.56 -8.34 -0.48
CA ILE A 303 -0.20 -8.14 0.76
C ILE A 303 -0.31 -6.65 1.08
N ASP A 304 -1.06 -6.32 2.14
CA ASP A 304 -1.14 -4.95 2.69
C ASP A 304 -1.79 -3.91 1.77
N TRP A 305 -2.83 -4.30 1.01
CA TRP A 305 -3.65 -3.42 0.16
C TRP A 305 -4.50 -2.37 0.91
N GLN A 306 -4.19 -2.13 2.19
CA GLN A 306 -4.82 -1.09 2.98
C GLN A 306 -4.53 0.28 2.36
N MET A 307 -5.57 1.12 2.23
CA MET A 307 -5.50 2.43 1.58
C MET A 307 -5.02 2.41 0.11
N ALA A 308 -5.17 1.28 -0.60
CA ALA A 308 -4.93 1.24 -2.03
C ALA A 308 -5.72 2.34 -2.77
N ARG A 309 -5.14 2.85 -3.86
CA ARG A 309 -5.66 4.01 -4.59
C ARG A 309 -5.79 3.70 -6.07
N VAL A 310 -6.83 4.22 -6.67
CA VAL A 310 -6.99 4.33 -8.11
C VAL A 310 -6.41 5.68 -8.51
N VAL A 311 -5.34 5.69 -9.29
CA VAL A 311 -4.48 6.85 -9.55
C VAL A 311 -4.21 7.02 -11.04
N PRO A 312 -3.72 8.20 -11.48
CA PRO A 312 -3.31 8.43 -12.87
C PRO A 312 -2.29 7.42 -13.38
N ALA A 313 -2.30 7.12 -14.68
CA ALA A 313 -1.39 6.16 -15.31
C ALA A 313 0.10 6.45 -15.01
N GLY A 314 0.50 7.72 -15.06
CA GLY A 314 1.89 8.13 -14.77
C GLY A 314 2.31 7.83 -13.33
N GLU A 315 1.39 7.91 -12.37
CA GLU A 315 1.67 7.48 -10.99
C GLU A 315 1.60 5.95 -10.86
N ALA A 316 0.63 5.30 -11.52
CA ALA A 316 0.42 3.85 -11.46
C ALA A 316 1.61 3.04 -11.99
N PHE A 317 2.22 3.50 -13.09
CA PHE A 317 3.21 2.75 -13.87
C PHE A 317 4.55 3.46 -14.05
N GLY A 318 4.74 4.63 -13.42
CA GLY A 318 6.04 5.29 -13.36
C GLY A 318 6.99 4.65 -12.34
N PRO A 319 8.20 5.21 -12.15
CA PRO A 319 9.17 4.76 -11.15
C PRO A 319 8.55 4.58 -9.76
N SER A 320 8.91 3.47 -9.10
CA SER A 320 8.31 3.01 -7.84
C SER A 320 9.34 2.99 -6.71
N LEU A 321 8.88 2.98 -5.45
CA LEU A 321 9.77 2.90 -4.30
C LEU A 321 10.57 1.59 -4.25
N VAL A 322 10.04 0.49 -4.81
CA VAL A 322 10.74 -0.80 -4.82
C VAL A 322 12.02 -0.77 -5.67
N THR A 323 12.05 0.01 -6.74
CA THR A 323 13.21 0.18 -7.62
C THR A 323 14.09 1.38 -7.23
N ALA A 324 13.61 2.25 -6.34
CA ALA A 324 14.31 3.47 -5.93
C ALA A 324 15.62 3.20 -5.14
N GLU A 325 16.66 3.99 -5.43
CA GLU A 325 17.89 4.02 -4.63
C GLU A 325 17.82 5.11 -3.56
N MET A 326 17.32 4.76 -2.37
CA MET A 326 17.17 5.72 -1.26
C MET A 326 18.49 6.43 -0.89
N GLY A 327 19.63 5.73 -0.98
CA GLY A 327 20.94 6.34 -0.77
C GLY A 327 21.28 7.42 -1.79
N GLY A 328 20.87 7.26 -3.05
CA GLY A 328 21.00 8.29 -4.07
C GLY A 328 20.11 9.50 -3.78
N ILE A 329 18.84 9.25 -3.47
CA ILE A 329 17.84 10.27 -3.15
C ILE A 329 18.29 11.13 -1.96
N TYR A 330 18.74 10.50 -0.87
CA TYR A 330 19.24 11.22 0.31
C TYR A 330 20.49 12.05 0.03
N ASN A 331 21.24 11.72 -1.03
CA ASN A 331 22.40 12.49 -1.49
C ASN A 331 22.07 13.43 -2.66
N GLY A 332 20.79 13.72 -2.91
CA GLY A 332 20.34 14.65 -3.95
C GLY A 332 20.48 14.14 -5.38
N ARG A 333 20.67 12.82 -5.58
CA ARG A 333 20.65 12.19 -6.91
C ARG A 333 19.23 11.76 -7.23
N SER A 334 18.58 12.49 -8.13
CA SER A 334 17.32 12.12 -8.76
C SER A 334 17.56 11.85 -10.25
N SER A 335 17.65 10.56 -10.58
CA SER A 335 17.69 10.03 -11.94
C SER A 335 17.08 8.62 -11.90
N LEU A 336 16.44 8.19 -12.98
CA LEU A 336 16.14 6.77 -13.21
C LEU A 336 17.32 5.88 -12.81
N THR A 337 17.03 4.90 -11.98
CA THR A 337 18.02 3.93 -11.51
C THR A 337 18.22 2.83 -12.55
N VAL A 338 19.28 2.05 -12.37
CA VAL A 338 19.48 0.82 -13.16
C VAL A 338 18.32 -0.18 -12.98
N HIS A 339 17.60 -0.11 -11.85
CA HIS A 339 16.46 -0.98 -11.56
C HIS A 339 15.17 -0.51 -12.24
N ASP A 340 14.94 0.81 -12.33
CA ASP A 340 13.83 1.37 -13.12
C ASP A 340 13.98 0.99 -14.59
N LEU A 341 15.19 1.13 -15.13
CA LEU A 341 15.50 0.76 -16.52
C LEU A 341 15.38 -0.76 -16.76
N ALA A 342 15.77 -1.59 -15.78
CA ALA A 342 15.59 -3.04 -15.87
C ALA A 342 14.11 -3.43 -15.89
N LEU A 343 13.28 -2.82 -15.04
CA LEU A 343 11.84 -3.06 -15.03
C LEU A 343 11.19 -2.58 -16.34
N ALA A 344 11.55 -1.41 -16.85
CA ALA A 344 11.12 -0.93 -18.16
C ALA A 344 11.51 -1.90 -19.29
N TYR A 345 12.72 -2.47 -19.24
CA TYR A 345 13.16 -3.49 -20.18
C TYR A 345 12.28 -4.74 -20.13
N PHE A 346 11.91 -5.23 -18.94
CA PHE A 346 11.00 -6.38 -18.82
C PHE A 346 9.60 -6.07 -19.33
N LEU A 347 9.05 -4.89 -19.04
CA LEU A 347 7.77 -4.44 -19.60
C LEU A 347 7.80 -4.45 -21.14
N LYS A 348 8.86 -3.89 -21.73
CA LYS A 348 9.03 -3.84 -23.19
C LYS A 348 9.14 -5.23 -23.81
N THR A 349 9.98 -6.10 -23.25
CA THR A 349 10.18 -7.47 -23.77
C THR A 349 8.94 -8.35 -23.63
N LYS A 350 8.06 -8.04 -22.68
CA LYS A 350 6.74 -8.66 -22.51
C LYS A 350 5.63 -8.02 -23.34
N GLY A 351 5.96 -7.05 -24.20
CA GLY A 351 5.04 -6.44 -25.17
C GLY A 351 4.31 -5.19 -24.68
N ALA A 352 4.55 -4.74 -23.44
CA ALA A 352 3.92 -3.55 -22.87
C ALA A 352 4.78 -2.29 -23.09
N VAL A 353 4.85 -1.85 -24.34
CA VAL A 353 5.72 -0.73 -24.75
C VAL A 353 5.32 0.59 -24.08
N ALA A 354 4.03 0.91 -24.00
CA ALA A 354 3.55 2.13 -23.35
C ALA A 354 3.86 2.17 -21.85
N LEU A 355 3.73 1.02 -21.17
CA LEU A 355 4.14 0.91 -19.76
C LEU A 355 5.65 1.06 -19.59
N ALA A 356 6.44 0.48 -20.49
CA ALA A 356 7.89 0.64 -20.48
C ALA A 356 8.29 2.11 -20.65
N GLU A 357 7.66 2.83 -21.57
CA GLU A 357 7.88 4.28 -21.77
C GLU A 357 7.51 5.09 -20.54
N THR A 358 6.41 4.75 -19.85
CA THR A 358 6.00 5.39 -18.60
C THR A 358 6.99 5.11 -17.46
N MET A 359 7.43 3.86 -17.31
CA MET A 359 8.41 3.43 -16.30
C MET A 359 9.78 4.08 -16.52
N SER A 360 10.21 4.22 -17.77
CA SER A 360 11.45 4.92 -18.15
C SER A 360 11.26 6.41 -18.42
N GLY A 361 10.11 6.98 -18.07
CA GLY A 361 9.85 8.41 -18.19
C GLY A 361 10.74 9.18 -17.21
N ASN A 362 11.18 10.38 -17.59
CA ASN A 362 12.00 11.21 -16.71
C ASN A 362 11.17 11.66 -15.48
N GLU A 363 11.60 11.31 -14.27
CA GLU A 363 10.96 11.80 -13.04
C GLU A 363 11.24 13.28 -12.74
N ARG A 364 12.21 13.88 -13.44
CA ARG A 364 12.44 15.32 -13.35
C ARG A 364 11.34 16.05 -14.11
N ILE A 365 10.58 16.85 -13.38
CA ILE A 365 9.87 17.96 -14.00
C ILE A 365 10.94 18.93 -14.48
N ASP A 366 11.16 19.03 -15.80
CA ASP A 366 12.18 19.88 -16.39
C ASP A 366 12.03 21.32 -15.85
N LEU A 367 13.00 21.75 -15.03
CA LEU A 367 13.09 23.11 -14.51
C LEU A 367 13.18 24.15 -15.65
N GLU A 368 13.58 23.74 -16.84
CA GLU A 368 13.79 24.64 -17.98
C GLU A 368 12.50 25.16 -18.61
N GLN A 369 11.36 24.48 -18.49
CA GLN A 369 10.10 25.00 -19.07
C GLN A 369 9.45 26.12 -18.24
N GLY A 370 9.99 26.45 -17.06
CA GLY A 370 9.50 27.54 -16.21
C GLY A 370 10.13 28.91 -16.48
N HIS A 371 11.16 29.02 -17.33
CA HIS A 371 11.89 30.27 -17.50
C HIS A 371 11.34 31.22 -18.58
N ASP A 372 10.36 30.80 -19.37
CA ASP A 372 9.67 31.69 -20.30
C ASP A 372 8.31 32.11 -19.72
N LYS A 373 8.33 33.08 -18.79
CA LYS A 373 7.27 34.09 -18.52
C LYS A 373 7.45 34.72 -17.14
N ILE A 374 8.44 35.60 -17.01
CA ILE A 374 8.28 36.77 -16.15
C ILE A 374 8.54 37.97 -17.08
N PRO A 375 7.57 38.90 -17.27
CA PRO A 375 7.73 40.07 -18.12
C PRO A 375 8.87 40.98 -17.68
#